data_AF-A0A7I8YYX4-F1
#
_entry.id   AF-A0A7I8YYX4-F1
#
_cell.length_a   1.000
_cell.length_b   1.000
_cell.length_c   1.000
_cell.angle_alpha   90.00
_cell.angle_beta   90.00
_cell.angle_gamma   90.00
#
_symmetry.space_group_name_H-M   'P 1'
#
loop_
_entity.id
_entity.type
_entity.pdbx_description
1 polymer ?
#
loop_
_entity_poly.entity_id
_entity_poly.type
_entity_poly.pdbx_seq_one_letter_code
_entity_poly.pdbx_strand_id
1 'polypeptide(L)'
;MDYKSWAWSEDAAVMDKFNIPRHMLFDVQMPGTVLGHITPQAALATHFPAGLPVVCTTSDKPVEALGAGLLDDETAVISLGTYIALMMNGKALPKDPVAYWPIMSSIPQTLLYEGYGIRKGMWTVSWLRDMLGESLIQDARAQDLSPEDLLNKKASSVPPGCNGLMTVLDWLTNPWEPYKRGIMIGFDSSMDYTWIYRSILESVALTLKNNYDNMCNEMNHFAKHVIITGGGSNSDLFMQIFADVFNLPARRNAINGCASLGAAINTAVGLGLYPDYATAVDKMVRVKDIFIPIESNAKRYDAMNKGIFKDLTKHTDVILKKSYEVMHGELGNVDSIQSWSNA
;
A
#
# COMPACT_ATOMS: atom_id res chain seq x y z
N MET A 1 19.57 9.91 9.68
CA MET A 1 19.54 11.19 8.96
C MET A 1 18.62 12.14 9.71
N ASP A 2 19.01 13.39 9.86
CA ASP A 2 18.19 14.42 10.49
C ASP A 2 17.25 15.06 9.45
N TYR A 3 15.97 15.17 9.78
CA TYR A 3 14.93 15.68 8.87
C TYR A 3 14.95 17.20 8.67
N LYS A 4 15.68 17.95 9.49
CA LYS A 4 15.85 19.40 9.36
C LYS A 4 17.07 19.75 8.53
N SER A 5 18.20 19.09 8.80
CA SER A 5 19.46 19.35 8.08
C SER A 5 19.59 18.56 6.79
N TRP A 6 18.82 17.48 6.62
CA TRP A 6 18.94 16.55 5.49
C TRP A 6 20.33 15.93 5.36
N ALA A 7 21.04 15.82 6.49
CA ALA A 7 22.35 15.23 6.60
C ALA A 7 22.38 14.20 7.74
N TRP A 8 23.51 13.54 7.94
CA TRP A 8 23.70 12.78 9.18
C TRP A 8 23.60 13.70 10.41
N SER A 9 23.10 13.16 11.51
CA SER A 9 23.08 13.88 12.78
C SER A 9 24.52 14.18 13.20
N GLU A 10 24.79 15.43 13.56
CA GLU A 10 26.07 15.83 14.17
C GLU A 10 26.07 15.68 15.69
N ASP A 11 24.92 15.37 16.29
CA ASP A 11 24.80 15.09 17.71
C ASP A 11 25.54 13.78 18.07
N ALA A 12 26.61 13.93 18.85
CA ALA A 12 27.42 12.82 19.34
C ALA A 12 26.60 11.80 20.14
N ALA A 13 25.62 12.24 20.93
CA ALA A 13 24.79 11.33 21.72
C ALA A 13 23.93 10.43 20.82
N VAL A 14 23.51 10.92 19.66
CA VAL A 14 22.79 10.12 18.66
C VAL A 14 23.71 9.06 18.05
N MET A 15 24.93 9.45 17.68
CA MET A 15 25.91 8.52 17.08
C MET A 15 26.34 7.42 18.08
N ASP A 16 26.60 7.81 19.33
CA ASP A 16 27.00 6.91 20.42
C ASP A 16 25.87 5.91 20.74
N LYS A 17 24.62 6.35 20.73
CA LYS A 17 23.45 5.48 20.99
C LYS A 17 23.37 4.29 20.03
N PHE A 18 23.73 4.49 18.76
CA PHE A 18 23.73 3.41 17.77
C PHE A 18 25.08 2.70 17.65
N ASN A 19 26.11 3.18 18.35
CA ASN A 19 27.47 2.63 18.35
C ASN A 19 28.05 2.48 16.92
N ILE A 20 27.80 3.46 16.05
CA ILE A 20 28.28 3.47 14.66
C ILE A 20 29.04 4.77 14.40
N PRO A 21 30.35 4.72 14.07
CA PRO A 21 31.12 5.92 13.81
C PRO A 21 30.80 6.50 12.42
N ARG A 22 30.85 7.85 12.30
CA ARG A 22 30.49 8.58 11.08
C ARG A 22 31.25 8.14 9.82
N HIS A 23 32.50 7.73 9.94
CA HIS A 23 33.33 7.30 8.80
C HIS A 23 32.92 5.95 8.20
N MET A 24 32.06 5.18 8.88
CA MET A 24 31.47 3.94 8.34
C MET A 24 30.18 4.19 7.57
N LEU A 25 29.66 5.42 7.57
CA LEU A 25 28.44 5.80 6.86
C LEU A 25 28.77 6.47 5.53
N PHE A 26 28.06 6.10 4.47
CA PHE A 26 28.10 6.82 3.20
C PHE A 26 27.62 8.26 3.38
N ASP A 27 28.11 9.15 2.52
CA ASP A 27 27.61 10.52 2.48
C ASP A 27 26.17 10.57 1.97
N VAL A 28 25.35 11.38 2.63
CA VAL A 28 23.97 11.60 2.22
C VAL A 28 23.96 12.47 0.99
N GLN A 29 23.17 12.08 -0.01
CA GLN A 29 22.97 12.82 -1.24
C GLN A 29 21.49 13.08 -1.44
N MET A 30 21.17 14.25 -2.00
CA MET A 30 19.81 14.59 -2.36
C MET A 30 19.37 13.82 -3.62
N PRO A 31 18.07 13.48 -3.73
CA PRO A 31 17.52 12.99 -4.99
C PRO A 31 17.81 13.99 -6.12
N GLY A 32 18.23 13.49 -7.27
CA GLY A 32 18.64 14.30 -8.43
C GLY A 32 20.13 14.66 -8.47
N THR A 33 20.92 14.39 -7.43
CA THR A 33 22.37 14.62 -7.48
C THR A 33 23.07 13.62 -8.40
N VAL A 34 23.91 14.09 -9.32
CA VAL A 34 24.82 13.23 -10.10
C VAL A 34 25.92 12.70 -9.18
N LEU A 35 25.91 11.40 -8.90
CA LEU A 35 26.90 10.73 -8.06
C LEU A 35 28.24 10.53 -8.78
N GLY A 36 28.19 10.46 -10.10
CA GLY A 36 29.34 10.20 -10.95
C GLY A 36 28.91 9.69 -12.32
N HIS A 37 29.80 8.96 -12.97
CA HIS A 37 29.57 8.41 -14.32
C HIS A 37 29.98 6.94 -14.36
N ILE A 38 29.31 6.15 -15.20
CA ILE A 38 29.61 4.74 -15.42
C ILE A 38 31.07 4.60 -15.88
N THR A 39 31.84 3.80 -15.14
CA THR A 39 33.25 3.51 -15.44
C THR A 39 33.38 2.55 -16.62
N PRO A 40 34.54 2.47 -17.30
CA PRO A 40 34.77 1.46 -18.34
C PRO A 40 34.51 0.02 -17.87
N GLN A 41 34.86 -0.30 -16.62
CA GLN A 41 34.64 -1.62 -16.04
C GLN A 41 33.15 -1.91 -15.82
N ALA A 42 32.39 -0.92 -15.31
CA ALA A 42 30.95 -1.05 -15.12
C ALA A 42 30.21 -1.11 -16.47
N ALA A 43 30.68 -0.38 -17.48
CA ALA A 43 30.15 -0.45 -18.84
C ALA A 43 30.27 -1.86 -19.42
N LEU A 44 31.43 -2.51 -19.24
CA LEU A 44 31.63 -3.89 -19.68
C LEU A 44 30.69 -4.88 -18.98
N ALA A 45 30.45 -4.69 -17.67
CA ALA A 45 29.63 -5.60 -16.87
C ALA A 45 28.10 -5.41 -17.06
N THR A 46 27.67 -4.19 -17.36
CA THR A 46 26.23 -3.83 -17.43
C THR A 46 25.73 -3.56 -18.85
N HIS A 47 26.64 -3.46 -19.82
CA HIS A 47 26.39 -3.04 -21.20
C HIS A 47 25.87 -1.60 -21.35
N PHE A 48 25.87 -0.79 -20.29
CA PHE A 48 25.63 0.65 -20.41
C PHE A 48 26.85 1.39 -20.96
N PRO A 49 26.67 2.51 -21.68
CA PRO A 49 27.79 3.31 -22.16
C PRO A 49 28.68 3.85 -21.03
N ALA A 50 29.99 3.76 -21.21
CA ALA A 50 30.94 4.44 -20.32
C ALA A 50 30.72 5.97 -20.38
N GLY A 51 30.85 6.64 -19.24
CA GLY A 51 30.59 8.08 -19.13
C GLY A 51 29.11 8.45 -18.98
N LEU A 52 28.18 7.49 -18.96
CA LEU A 52 26.77 7.76 -18.69
C LEU A 52 26.61 8.24 -17.23
N PRO A 53 25.88 9.34 -16.94
CA PRO A 53 25.71 9.82 -15.58
C PRO A 53 24.91 8.83 -14.72
N VAL A 54 25.32 8.70 -13.47
CA VAL A 54 24.60 7.94 -12.43
C VAL A 54 24.00 8.94 -11.45
N VAL A 55 22.67 8.99 -11.40
CA VAL A 55 21.94 9.98 -10.58
C VAL A 55 21.40 9.31 -9.32
N CYS A 56 21.57 9.97 -8.19
CA CYS A 56 21.00 9.57 -6.92
C CYS A 56 19.47 9.72 -6.98
N THR A 57 18.77 8.66 -6.60
CA THR A 57 17.33 8.71 -6.31
C THR A 57 17.11 8.33 -4.85
N THR A 58 15.85 8.20 -4.45
CA THR A 58 15.49 7.81 -3.07
C THR A 58 14.93 6.38 -3.03
N SER A 59 14.45 5.98 -1.86
CA SER A 59 13.78 4.69 -1.63
C SER A 59 12.53 4.52 -2.49
N ASP A 60 12.03 3.29 -2.54
CA ASP A 60 10.94 2.84 -3.40
C ASP A 60 9.64 3.64 -3.22
N LYS A 61 9.19 3.89 -1.99
CA LYS A 61 7.90 4.56 -1.72
C LYS A 61 7.87 6.03 -2.15
N PRO A 62 8.87 6.86 -1.81
CA PRO A 62 8.89 8.23 -2.30
C PRO A 62 9.05 8.34 -3.82
N VAL A 63 9.85 7.48 -4.49
CA VAL A 63 9.89 7.51 -5.96
C VAL A 63 8.59 7.01 -6.56
N GLU A 64 7.92 6.03 -5.94
CA GLU A 64 6.61 5.56 -6.39
C GLU A 64 5.56 6.67 -6.31
N ALA A 65 5.51 7.42 -5.20
CA ALA A 65 4.66 8.59 -5.04
C ALA A 65 4.91 9.64 -6.15
N LEU A 66 6.18 9.98 -6.41
CA LEU A 66 6.53 10.93 -7.47
C LEU A 66 6.11 10.43 -8.86
N GLY A 67 6.38 9.16 -9.18
CA GLY A 67 5.99 8.56 -10.45
C GLY A 67 4.47 8.34 -10.59
N ALA A 68 3.74 8.27 -9.48
CA ALA A 68 2.28 8.33 -9.47
C ALA A 68 1.77 9.73 -9.86
N GLY A 69 2.60 10.75 -9.69
CA GLY A 69 2.27 12.16 -9.87
C GLY A 69 1.75 12.84 -8.60
N LEU A 70 2.11 12.35 -7.42
CA LEU A 70 1.77 12.99 -6.14
C LEU A 70 2.64 14.23 -5.94
N LEU A 71 2.06 15.41 -6.18
CA LEU A 71 2.70 16.71 -5.99
C LEU A 71 1.90 17.66 -5.09
N ASP A 72 0.64 17.33 -4.82
CA ASP A 72 -0.30 18.17 -4.08
C ASP A 72 -0.84 17.43 -2.85
N ASP A 73 -1.60 18.17 -2.05
CA ASP A 73 -2.25 17.64 -0.86
C ASP A 73 -3.63 17.04 -1.18
N GLU A 74 -4.17 17.25 -2.38
CA GLU A 74 -5.51 16.82 -2.76
C GLU A 74 -5.56 15.36 -3.23
N THR A 75 -4.41 14.69 -3.22
CA THR A 75 -4.22 13.34 -3.73
C THR A 75 -3.82 12.38 -2.62
N ALA A 76 -4.48 11.22 -2.57
CA ALA A 76 -3.96 10.04 -1.87
C ALA A 76 -3.44 9.01 -2.87
N VAL A 77 -2.29 8.41 -2.60
CA VAL A 77 -1.73 7.32 -3.41
C VAL A 77 -1.83 6.01 -2.65
N ILE A 78 -2.40 5.00 -3.29
CA ILE A 78 -2.49 3.65 -2.76
C ILE A 78 -1.67 2.72 -3.66
N SER A 79 -0.62 2.15 -3.10
CA SER A 79 0.29 1.24 -3.79
C SER A 79 -0.12 -0.21 -3.54
N LEU A 80 -0.72 -0.88 -4.54
CA LEU A 80 -1.14 -2.27 -4.47
C LEU A 80 0.00 -3.24 -4.81
N GLY A 81 0.97 -3.35 -3.91
CA GLY A 81 2.03 -4.36 -3.93
C GLY A 81 1.81 -5.47 -2.89
N THR A 82 2.79 -6.36 -2.72
CA THR A 82 2.78 -7.41 -1.68
C THR A 82 2.47 -6.84 -0.29
N TYR A 83 3.14 -5.73 0.04
CA TYR A 83 2.70 -4.81 1.08
C TYR A 83 1.92 -3.68 0.40
N ILE A 84 0.73 -3.40 0.92
CA ILE A 84 -0.09 -2.31 0.40
C ILE A 84 0.22 -1.07 1.23
N ALA A 85 0.58 0.04 0.57
CA ALA A 85 0.93 1.30 1.24
C ALA A 85 -0.07 2.41 0.90
N LEU A 86 -0.25 3.34 1.83
CA LEU A 86 -1.02 4.57 1.67
C LEU A 86 -0.08 5.76 1.85
N MET A 87 -0.05 6.67 0.88
CA MET A 87 0.85 7.82 0.88
C MET A 87 0.11 9.12 0.55
N MET A 88 0.49 10.20 1.22
CA MET A 88 0.04 11.56 0.93
C MET A 88 1.21 12.54 1.04
N ASN A 89 1.06 13.72 0.45
CA ASN A 89 2.08 14.75 0.52
C ASN A 89 2.30 15.24 1.96
N GLY A 90 3.56 15.46 2.37
CA GLY A 90 3.92 15.88 3.71
C GLY A 90 4.33 17.35 3.78
N LYS A 91 3.68 18.13 4.66
CA LYS A 91 3.94 19.59 4.78
C LYS A 91 5.01 19.96 5.79
N ALA A 92 5.06 19.24 6.91
CA ALA A 92 5.96 19.53 8.03
C ALA A 92 6.26 18.26 8.81
N LEU A 93 7.24 18.27 9.72
CA LEU A 93 7.41 17.13 10.62
C LEU A 93 6.23 17.10 11.61
N PRO A 94 5.41 16.04 11.64
CA PRO A 94 4.34 15.93 12.61
C PRO A 94 4.88 15.76 14.03
N LYS A 95 4.12 16.25 15.01
CA LYS A 95 4.41 16.04 16.43
C LYS A 95 3.68 14.79 16.89
N ASP A 96 4.44 13.77 17.26
CA ASP A 96 3.94 12.51 17.84
C ASP A 96 2.79 11.86 17.03
N PRO A 97 2.99 11.60 15.72
CA PRO A 97 1.90 11.10 14.90
C PRO A 97 1.51 9.67 15.30
N VAL A 98 0.22 9.35 15.19
CA VAL A 98 -0.33 8.04 15.58
C VAL A 98 -0.75 7.23 14.37
N ALA A 99 -1.44 7.82 13.40
CA ALA A 99 -2.02 7.16 12.23
C ALA A 99 -1.10 7.08 11.01
N TYR A 100 0.00 7.82 11.02
CA TYR A 100 0.97 7.89 9.91
C TYR A 100 2.38 8.23 10.43
N TRP A 101 3.37 8.20 9.55
CA TRP A 101 4.73 8.66 9.85
C TRP A 101 5.32 9.46 8.68
N PRO A 102 6.19 10.45 8.95
CA PRO A 102 6.91 11.14 7.90
C PRO A 102 8.07 10.29 7.39
N ILE A 103 8.28 10.32 6.08
CA ILE A 103 9.50 9.89 5.42
C ILE A 103 10.02 11.01 4.51
N MET A 104 11.28 10.92 4.14
CA MET A 104 11.88 11.85 3.18
C MET A 104 11.35 11.58 1.78
N SER A 105 10.88 12.63 1.11
CA SER A 105 10.30 12.52 -0.24
C SER A 105 11.38 12.32 -1.32
N SER A 106 10.90 12.09 -2.54
CA SER A 106 11.73 12.09 -3.75
C SER A 106 12.04 13.48 -4.27
N ILE A 107 11.29 14.50 -3.84
CA ILE A 107 11.59 15.90 -4.13
C ILE A 107 12.48 16.42 -2.99
N PRO A 108 13.67 16.97 -3.30
CA PRO A 108 14.61 17.48 -2.30
C PRO A 108 13.94 18.40 -1.29
N GLN A 109 14.26 18.19 -0.01
CA GLN A 109 13.78 19.00 1.11
C GLN A 109 12.25 18.99 1.33
N THR A 110 11.56 17.94 0.88
CA THR A 110 10.11 17.76 1.12
C THR A 110 9.81 16.42 1.78
N LEU A 111 8.66 16.31 2.43
CA LEU A 111 8.24 15.12 3.14
C LEU A 111 7.18 14.35 2.37
N LEU A 112 7.13 13.06 2.60
CA LEU A 112 6.00 12.21 2.27
C LEU A 112 5.45 11.65 3.57
N TYR A 113 4.14 11.58 3.71
CA TYR A 113 3.50 10.90 4.81
C TYR A 113 3.03 9.53 4.37
N GLU A 114 3.35 8.51 5.14
CA GLU A 114 2.90 7.14 4.93
C GLU A 114 1.97 6.72 6.06
N GLY A 115 0.76 6.29 5.72
CA GLY A 115 -0.21 5.73 6.65
C GLY A 115 -0.02 4.22 6.80
N TYR A 116 -0.71 3.63 7.78
CA TYR A 116 -0.68 2.17 7.94
C TYR A 116 -1.16 1.44 6.68
N GLY A 117 -0.36 0.48 6.25
CA GLY A 117 -0.63 -0.38 5.13
C GLY A 117 -1.24 -1.73 5.52
N ILE A 118 -1.31 -2.62 4.54
CA ILE A 118 -1.73 -4.02 4.74
C ILE A 118 -0.57 -4.95 4.44
N ARG A 119 -0.11 -5.65 5.48
CA ARG A 119 0.90 -6.70 5.36
C ARG A 119 0.31 -7.88 4.61
N LYS A 120 1.01 -8.36 3.57
CA LYS A 120 0.51 -9.41 2.67
C LYS A 120 -0.83 -9.09 2.00
N GLY A 121 -1.19 -7.82 1.81
CA GLY A 121 -2.49 -7.44 1.23
C GLY A 121 -2.75 -8.05 -0.15
N MET A 122 -1.93 -7.71 -1.17
CA MET A 122 -2.08 -8.34 -2.49
C MET A 122 -1.62 -9.80 -2.52
N TRP A 123 -0.78 -10.20 -1.57
CA TRP A 123 -0.41 -11.60 -1.45
C TRP A 123 -1.61 -12.49 -1.14
N THR A 124 -2.63 -12.00 -0.41
CA THR A 124 -3.87 -12.76 -0.16
C THR A 124 -4.61 -13.11 -1.46
N VAL A 125 -4.52 -12.26 -2.48
CA VAL A 125 -5.04 -12.56 -3.83
C VAL A 125 -4.27 -13.69 -4.48
N SER A 126 -2.92 -13.64 -4.43
CA SER A 126 -2.07 -14.72 -4.92
C SER A 126 -2.31 -16.03 -4.16
N TRP A 127 -2.49 -15.96 -2.84
CA TRP A 127 -2.79 -17.12 -2.00
C TRP A 127 -4.09 -17.81 -2.42
N LEU A 128 -5.17 -17.05 -2.68
CA LEU A 128 -6.43 -17.62 -3.15
C LEU A 128 -6.26 -18.25 -4.54
N ARG A 129 -5.61 -17.55 -5.47
CA ARG A 129 -5.30 -18.07 -6.82
C ARG A 129 -4.54 -19.40 -6.73
N ASP A 130 -3.48 -19.44 -5.93
CA ASP A 130 -2.62 -20.62 -5.77
C ASP A 130 -3.37 -21.78 -5.10
N MET A 131 -4.29 -21.48 -4.18
CA MET A 131 -5.16 -22.48 -3.55
C MET A 131 -6.14 -23.12 -4.53
N LEU A 132 -6.64 -22.37 -5.52
CA LEU A 132 -7.50 -22.90 -6.59
C LEU A 132 -6.71 -23.73 -7.62
N GLY A 133 -5.41 -23.47 -7.74
CA GLY A 133 -4.45 -24.32 -8.44
C GLY A 133 -4.74 -24.51 -9.93
N GLU A 134 -4.43 -25.70 -10.42
CA GLU A 134 -4.43 -26.03 -11.86
C GLU A 134 -5.80 -25.86 -12.53
N SER A 135 -6.89 -26.09 -11.79
CA SER A 135 -8.26 -25.93 -12.32
C SER A 135 -8.52 -24.51 -12.82
N LEU A 136 -8.17 -23.50 -12.00
CA LEU A 136 -8.32 -22.10 -12.38
C LEU A 136 -7.43 -21.75 -13.58
N ILE A 137 -6.21 -22.28 -13.62
CA ILE A 137 -5.26 -22.03 -14.70
C ILE A 137 -5.81 -22.57 -16.03
N GLN A 138 -6.40 -23.77 -16.01
CA GLN A 138 -7.01 -24.38 -17.19
C GLN A 138 -8.23 -23.59 -17.67
N ASP A 139 -9.13 -23.21 -16.76
CA ASP A 139 -10.30 -22.39 -17.06
C ASP A 139 -9.93 -21.02 -17.65
N ALA A 140 -8.85 -20.41 -17.15
CA ALA A 140 -8.36 -19.12 -17.63
C ALA A 140 -7.75 -19.24 -19.03
N ARG A 141 -6.90 -20.26 -19.24
CA ARG A 141 -6.33 -20.56 -20.57
C ARG A 141 -7.39 -20.86 -21.61
N ALA A 142 -8.45 -21.59 -21.24
CA ALA A 142 -9.57 -21.88 -22.13
C ALA A 142 -10.31 -20.62 -22.61
N GLN A 143 -10.14 -19.49 -21.92
CA GLN A 143 -10.73 -18.20 -22.26
C GLN A 143 -9.69 -17.16 -22.72
N ASP A 144 -8.43 -17.55 -22.93
CA ASP A 144 -7.31 -16.64 -23.26
C ASP A 144 -7.12 -15.51 -22.23
N LEU A 145 -7.30 -15.85 -20.94
CA LEU A 145 -7.15 -14.94 -19.81
C LEU A 145 -6.01 -15.39 -18.89
N SER A 146 -5.45 -14.43 -18.14
CA SER A 146 -4.69 -14.78 -16.93
C SER A 146 -5.64 -15.31 -15.84
N PRO A 147 -5.14 -16.12 -14.88
CA PRO A 147 -5.94 -16.55 -13.73
C PRO A 147 -6.57 -15.37 -12.96
N GLU A 148 -5.82 -14.28 -12.80
CA GLU A 148 -6.29 -13.04 -12.16
C GLU A 148 -7.39 -12.36 -12.97
N ASP A 149 -7.26 -12.28 -14.29
CA ASP A 149 -8.30 -11.68 -15.15
C ASP A 149 -9.58 -12.51 -15.14
N LEU A 150 -9.46 -13.84 -15.11
CA LEU A 150 -10.63 -14.71 -14.96
C LEU A 150 -11.33 -14.49 -13.61
N LEU A 151 -10.57 -14.39 -12.51
CA LEU A 151 -11.12 -14.10 -11.19
C LEU A 151 -11.78 -12.73 -11.15
N ASN A 152 -11.16 -11.70 -11.71
CA ASN A 152 -11.73 -10.35 -11.84
C ASN A 152 -13.04 -10.37 -12.64
N LYS A 153 -13.06 -11.07 -13.78
CA LYS A 153 -14.24 -11.20 -14.63
C LYS A 153 -15.40 -11.87 -13.88
N LYS A 154 -15.14 -12.99 -13.20
CA LYS A 154 -16.16 -13.70 -12.39
C LYS A 154 -16.63 -12.84 -11.22
N ALA A 155 -15.70 -12.21 -10.49
CA ALA A 155 -16.01 -11.40 -9.31
C ALA A 155 -16.81 -10.13 -9.64
N SER A 156 -16.75 -9.66 -10.89
CA SER A 156 -17.55 -8.53 -11.34
C SER A 156 -19.06 -8.80 -11.29
N SER A 157 -19.51 -10.06 -11.34
CA SER A 157 -20.93 -10.41 -11.21
C SER A 157 -21.42 -10.55 -9.77
N VAL A 158 -20.52 -10.61 -8.78
CA VAL A 158 -20.90 -10.64 -7.36
C VAL A 158 -21.34 -9.23 -6.95
N PRO A 159 -22.45 -9.04 -6.22
CA PRO A 159 -22.90 -7.70 -5.84
C PRO A 159 -21.93 -7.03 -4.84
N PRO A 160 -21.81 -5.68 -4.87
CA PRO A 160 -21.07 -4.92 -3.85
C PRO A 160 -21.49 -5.28 -2.42
N GLY A 161 -20.51 -5.57 -1.57
CA GLY A 161 -20.69 -5.98 -0.17
C GLY A 161 -20.84 -7.50 0.03
N CYS A 162 -20.68 -8.28 -1.05
CA CYS A 162 -20.65 -9.75 -1.05
C CYS A 162 -21.77 -10.42 -0.22
N ASN A 163 -22.98 -9.85 -0.20
CA ASN A 163 -24.11 -10.31 0.61
C ASN A 163 -23.75 -10.54 2.09
N GLY A 164 -22.84 -9.74 2.65
CA GLY A 164 -22.40 -9.84 4.04
C GLY A 164 -21.16 -10.71 4.26
N LEU A 165 -20.62 -11.37 3.22
CA LEU A 165 -19.31 -12.01 3.31
C LEU A 165 -18.22 -10.94 3.49
N MET A 166 -17.46 -11.06 4.57
CA MET A 166 -16.38 -10.13 4.93
C MET A 166 -15.09 -10.90 5.22
N THR A 167 -13.95 -10.32 4.84
CA THR A 167 -12.63 -10.89 5.11
C THR A 167 -11.78 -9.99 6.02
N VAL A 168 -11.25 -10.52 7.11
CA VAL A 168 -10.21 -9.86 7.94
C VAL A 168 -8.85 -10.30 7.41
N LEU A 169 -7.97 -9.36 7.07
CA LEU A 169 -6.75 -9.60 6.27
C LEU A 169 -5.48 -9.94 7.08
N ASP A 170 -5.61 -10.46 8.30
CA ASP A 170 -4.47 -10.74 9.20
C ASP A 170 -3.73 -12.07 8.89
N TRP A 171 -3.36 -12.30 7.63
CA TRP A 171 -2.53 -13.46 7.23
C TRP A 171 -1.06 -13.35 7.67
N LEU A 172 -0.60 -12.15 8.04
CA LEU A 172 0.72 -11.94 8.62
C LEU A 172 0.60 -11.03 9.85
N THR A 173 0.63 -11.65 11.02
CA THR A 173 0.48 -10.96 12.29
C THR A 173 1.69 -10.13 12.66
N ASN A 174 1.46 -9.11 13.47
CA ASN A 174 2.54 -8.42 14.16
C ASN A 174 3.03 -9.27 15.33
N PRO A 175 4.35 -9.25 15.65
CA PRO A 175 4.89 -10.03 16.76
C PRO A 175 4.23 -9.75 18.13
N TRP A 176 3.73 -8.52 18.35
CA TRP A 176 3.04 -8.13 19.58
C TRP A 176 1.55 -8.50 19.61
N GLU A 177 0.99 -8.97 18.49
CA GLU A 177 -0.38 -9.50 18.39
C GLU A 177 -0.37 -10.89 17.73
N PRO A 178 0.33 -11.87 18.31
CA PRO A 178 0.56 -13.16 17.68
C PRO A 178 -0.71 -14.00 17.52
N TYR A 179 -1.81 -13.58 18.17
CA TYR A 179 -3.12 -14.23 18.11
C TYR A 179 -3.93 -13.89 16.85
N LYS A 180 -3.67 -12.76 16.18
CA LYS A 180 -4.46 -12.32 15.01
C LYS A 180 -4.41 -13.34 13.88
N ARG A 181 -5.47 -13.48 13.08
CA ARG A 181 -5.55 -14.46 11.98
C ARG A 181 -6.47 -13.94 10.89
N GLY A 182 -6.22 -14.38 9.65
CA GLY A 182 -7.17 -14.20 8.56
C GLY A 182 -8.51 -14.88 8.88
N ILE A 183 -9.62 -14.17 8.69
CA ILE A 183 -10.98 -14.67 8.96
C ILE A 183 -11.88 -14.33 7.79
N MET A 184 -12.80 -15.23 7.46
CA MET A 184 -13.92 -14.96 6.56
C MET A 184 -15.22 -15.26 7.30
N ILE A 185 -16.16 -14.31 7.32
CA ILE A 185 -17.45 -14.42 8.02
C ILE A 185 -18.59 -14.05 7.07
N GLY A 186 -19.72 -14.76 7.15
CA GLY A 186 -20.93 -14.44 6.37
C GLY A 186 -21.16 -15.33 5.15
N PHE A 187 -20.64 -16.56 5.13
CA PHE A 187 -20.95 -17.52 4.06
C PHE A 187 -22.42 -17.93 4.07
N ASP A 188 -22.99 -18.04 2.87
CA ASP A 188 -24.21 -18.81 2.59
C ASP A 188 -23.93 -19.92 1.56
N SER A 189 -24.90 -20.80 1.33
CA SER A 189 -24.75 -21.97 0.45
C SER A 189 -24.61 -21.64 -1.04
N SER A 190 -24.84 -20.39 -1.44
CA SER A 190 -24.73 -19.94 -2.83
C SER A 190 -23.33 -19.40 -3.17
N MET A 191 -22.49 -19.19 -2.15
CA MET A 191 -21.19 -18.56 -2.32
C MET A 191 -20.11 -19.56 -2.74
N ASP A 192 -19.31 -19.17 -3.73
CA ASP A 192 -18.14 -19.90 -4.22
C ASP A 192 -16.85 -19.06 -4.08
N TYR A 193 -15.76 -19.54 -4.69
CA TYR A 193 -14.46 -18.84 -4.67
C TYR A 193 -14.50 -17.43 -5.27
N THR A 194 -15.48 -17.14 -6.12
CA THR A 194 -15.67 -15.82 -6.72
C THR A 194 -16.08 -14.78 -5.67
N TRP A 195 -16.95 -15.18 -4.73
CA TRP A 195 -17.36 -14.35 -3.60
C TRP A 195 -16.20 -14.12 -2.64
N ILE A 196 -15.41 -15.16 -2.39
CA ILE A 196 -14.20 -15.06 -1.57
C ILE A 196 -13.22 -14.06 -2.20
N TYR A 197 -12.98 -14.17 -3.51
CA TYR A 197 -12.11 -13.24 -4.23
C TYR A 197 -12.58 -11.79 -4.11
N ARG A 198 -13.87 -11.54 -4.38
CA ARG A 198 -14.42 -10.17 -4.25
C ARG A 198 -14.35 -9.66 -2.82
N SER A 199 -14.67 -10.49 -1.84
CA SER A 199 -14.58 -10.13 -0.42
C SER A 199 -13.16 -9.74 -0.02
N ILE A 200 -12.12 -10.43 -0.54
CA ILE A 200 -10.72 -10.03 -0.32
C ILE A 200 -10.45 -8.63 -0.90
N LEU A 201 -10.88 -8.34 -2.12
CA LEU A 201 -10.70 -7.02 -2.74
C LEU A 201 -11.42 -5.91 -1.96
N GLU A 202 -12.69 -6.14 -1.61
CA GLU A 202 -13.50 -5.21 -0.83
C GLU A 202 -12.87 -4.95 0.54
N SER A 203 -12.41 -6.00 1.22
CA SER A 203 -11.70 -5.88 2.50
C SER A 203 -10.41 -5.09 2.41
N VAL A 204 -9.62 -5.25 1.34
CA VAL A 204 -8.41 -4.45 1.15
C VAL A 204 -8.77 -2.96 1.07
N ALA A 205 -9.78 -2.62 0.26
CA ALA A 205 -10.21 -1.24 0.10
C ALA A 205 -10.79 -0.67 1.41
N LEU A 206 -11.62 -1.44 2.13
CA LEU A 206 -12.21 -1.03 3.41
C LEU A 206 -11.17 -0.84 4.51
N THR A 207 -10.19 -1.75 4.62
CA THR A 207 -9.08 -1.61 5.58
C THR A 207 -8.27 -0.34 5.28
N LEU A 208 -7.93 -0.10 4.01
CA LEU A 208 -7.23 1.13 3.63
C LEU A 208 -8.06 2.38 3.82
N LYS A 209 -9.38 2.33 3.60
CA LYS A 209 -10.29 3.43 3.86
C LYS A 209 -10.27 3.81 5.34
N ASN A 210 -10.27 2.83 6.24
CA ASN A 210 -10.14 3.07 7.67
C ASN A 210 -8.79 3.71 8.04
N ASN A 211 -7.69 3.24 7.45
CA ASN A 211 -6.37 3.83 7.68
C ASN A 211 -6.26 5.25 7.11
N TYR A 212 -6.82 5.48 5.91
CA TYR A 212 -6.91 6.78 5.26
C TYR A 212 -7.73 7.76 6.09
N ASP A 213 -8.90 7.36 6.58
CA ASP A 213 -9.74 8.24 7.40
C ASP A 213 -9.03 8.59 8.71
N ASN A 214 -8.37 7.64 9.36
CA ASN A 214 -7.59 7.92 10.58
C ASN A 214 -6.46 8.93 10.30
N MET A 215 -5.71 8.71 9.21
CA MET A 215 -4.63 9.60 8.78
C MET A 215 -5.15 11.01 8.45
N CYS A 216 -6.23 11.13 7.67
CA CYS A 216 -6.82 12.41 7.27
C CYS A 216 -7.41 13.18 8.46
N ASN A 217 -8.07 12.49 9.38
CA ASN A 217 -8.58 13.10 10.61
C ASN A 217 -7.44 13.67 11.46
N GLU A 218 -6.32 12.95 11.59
CA GLU A 218 -5.16 13.43 12.35
C GLU A 218 -4.48 14.63 11.66
N MET A 219 -4.41 14.63 10.33
CA MET A 219 -3.86 15.74 9.54
C MET A 219 -4.81 16.93 9.39
N ASN A 220 -6.10 16.76 9.73
CA ASN A 220 -7.19 17.69 9.39
C ASN A 220 -7.25 18.05 7.91
N HIS A 221 -7.00 17.07 7.03
CA HIS A 221 -6.96 17.28 5.60
C HIS A 221 -7.38 16.01 4.85
N PHE A 222 -8.25 16.16 3.87
CA PHE A 222 -8.80 15.05 3.07
C PHE A 222 -8.45 15.24 1.60
N ALA A 223 -8.07 14.14 0.95
CA ALA A 223 -7.88 14.10 -0.50
C ALA A 223 -9.22 14.27 -1.24
N LYS A 224 -9.14 14.79 -2.46
CA LYS A 224 -10.24 14.89 -3.42
C LYS A 224 -10.23 13.78 -4.47
N HIS A 225 -9.11 13.07 -4.61
CA HIS A 225 -8.97 11.96 -5.53
C HIS A 225 -7.92 10.96 -5.05
N VAL A 226 -8.00 9.74 -5.58
CA VAL A 226 -7.10 8.64 -5.22
C VAL A 226 -6.39 8.12 -6.47
N ILE A 227 -5.09 7.88 -6.36
CA ILE A 227 -4.30 7.21 -7.40
C ILE A 227 -3.99 5.80 -6.92
N ILE A 228 -4.32 4.81 -7.72
CA ILE A 228 -4.00 3.41 -7.44
C ILE A 228 -2.84 2.98 -8.32
N THR A 229 -1.76 2.49 -7.70
CA THR A 229 -0.56 1.98 -8.38
C THR A 229 -0.31 0.50 -8.04
N GLY A 230 0.73 -0.09 -8.63
CA GLY A 230 1.09 -1.49 -8.37
C GLY A 230 0.31 -2.50 -9.21
N GLY A 231 0.54 -3.80 -8.99
CA GLY A 231 -0.06 -4.86 -9.81
C GLY A 231 -1.60 -4.91 -9.74
N GLY A 232 -2.16 -4.52 -8.59
CA GLY A 232 -3.61 -4.50 -8.38
C GLY A 232 -4.36 -3.46 -9.23
N SER A 233 -3.70 -2.40 -9.71
CA SER A 233 -4.34 -1.36 -10.53
C SER A 233 -4.77 -1.85 -11.92
N ASN A 234 -4.29 -3.03 -12.35
CA ASN A 234 -4.73 -3.66 -13.59
C ASN A 234 -6.19 -4.12 -13.55
N SER A 235 -6.76 -4.36 -12.36
CA SER A 235 -8.13 -4.82 -12.21
C SER A 235 -9.11 -3.65 -12.23
N ASP A 236 -9.93 -3.55 -13.28
CA ASP A 236 -11.00 -2.55 -13.38
C ASP A 236 -12.02 -2.69 -12.25
N LEU A 237 -12.33 -3.93 -11.85
CA LEU A 237 -13.17 -4.20 -10.69
C LEU A 237 -12.58 -3.59 -9.42
N PHE A 238 -11.28 -3.80 -9.19
CA PHE A 238 -10.64 -3.31 -7.98
C PHE A 238 -10.53 -1.78 -7.97
N MET A 239 -10.23 -1.18 -9.13
CA MET A 239 -10.26 0.27 -9.30
C MET A 239 -11.63 0.86 -8.96
N GLN A 240 -12.71 0.23 -9.44
CA GLN A 240 -14.07 0.66 -9.13
C GLN A 240 -14.42 0.47 -7.65
N ILE A 241 -14.01 -0.64 -7.03
CA ILE A 241 -14.17 -0.87 -5.58
C ILE A 241 -13.49 0.25 -4.79
N PHE A 242 -12.27 0.64 -5.14
CA PHE A 242 -11.60 1.77 -4.48
C PHE A 242 -12.36 3.08 -4.65
N ALA A 243 -12.82 3.39 -5.86
CA ALA A 243 -13.62 4.59 -6.10
C ALA A 243 -14.87 4.61 -5.21
N ASP A 244 -15.62 3.51 -5.20
CA ASP A 244 -16.86 3.36 -4.44
C ASP A 244 -16.61 3.41 -2.92
N VAL A 245 -15.63 2.68 -2.40
CA VAL A 245 -15.32 2.61 -0.96
C VAL A 245 -14.78 3.93 -0.43
N PHE A 246 -13.91 4.61 -1.19
CA PHE A 246 -13.40 5.93 -0.79
C PHE A 246 -14.41 7.04 -1.03
N ASN A 247 -15.40 6.79 -1.89
CA ASN A 247 -16.33 7.79 -2.43
C ASN A 247 -15.58 8.97 -3.06
N LEU A 248 -14.50 8.67 -3.80
CA LEU A 248 -13.64 9.63 -4.49
C LEU A 248 -13.31 9.09 -5.88
N PRO A 249 -13.09 9.96 -6.89
CA PRO A 249 -12.54 9.52 -8.16
C PRO A 249 -11.22 8.78 -7.97
N ALA A 250 -11.15 7.54 -8.45
CA ALA A 250 -9.93 6.73 -8.45
C ALA A 250 -9.33 6.72 -9.86
N ARG A 251 -8.01 6.91 -9.99
CA ARG A 251 -7.33 6.84 -11.28
C ARG A 251 -6.14 5.88 -11.25
N ARG A 252 -5.83 5.31 -12.40
CA ARG A 252 -4.57 4.60 -12.65
C ARG A 252 -3.78 5.27 -13.76
N ASN A 253 -2.47 5.21 -13.64
CA ASN A 253 -1.56 5.71 -14.67
C ASN A 253 -1.35 4.65 -15.75
N ALA A 254 -0.93 5.10 -16.94
CA ALA A 254 -0.62 4.21 -18.07
C ALA A 254 0.57 3.28 -17.75
N ILE A 255 1.49 3.73 -16.89
CA ILE A 255 2.61 2.96 -16.39
C ILE A 255 2.31 2.55 -14.95
N ASN A 256 2.19 1.24 -14.70
CA ASN A 256 2.00 0.71 -13.34
C ASN A 256 3.30 0.71 -12.52
N GLY A 257 4.46 0.65 -13.18
CA GLY A 257 5.78 0.77 -12.55
C GLY A 257 6.09 2.21 -12.15
N CYS A 258 5.33 2.76 -11.20
CA CYS A 258 5.48 4.16 -10.78
C CYS A 258 6.84 4.42 -10.12
N ALA A 259 7.42 3.45 -9.41
CA ALA A 259 8.75 3.61 -8.81
C ALA A 259 9.86 3.88 -9.85
N SER A 260 9.87 3.12 -10.95
CA SER A 260 10.85 3.34 -12.03
C SER A 260 10.59 4.65 -12.77
N LEU A 261 9.32 5.02 -12.97
CA LEU A 261 8.98 6.32 -13.54
C LEU A 261 9.42 7.49 -12.65
N GLY A 262 9.24 7.40 -11.33
CA GLY A 262 9.72 8.42 -10.39
C GLY A 262 11.23 8.54 -10.35
N ALA A 263 11.96 7.42 -10.42
CA ALA A 263 13.41 7.43 -10.58
C ALA A 263 13.84 8.11 -11.89
N ALA A 264 13.12 7.87 -12.99
CA ALA A 264 13.35 8.54 -14.27
C ALA A 264 13.04 10.05 -14.20
N ILE A 265 11.98 10.46 -13.48
CA ILE A 265 11.64 11.88 -13.24
C ILE A 265 12.76 12.57 -12.46
N ASN A 266 13.22 11.98 -11.35
CA ASN A 266 14.38 12.50 -10.59
C ASN A 266 15.60 12.68 -11.49
N THR A 267 15.88 11.67 -12.33
CA THR A 267 17.02 11.70 -13.24
C THR A 267 16.87 12.82 -14.27
N ALA A 268 15.67 12.97 -14.85
CA ALA A 268 15.41 14.00 -15.84
C ALA A 268 15.54 15.42 -15.27
N VAL A 269 15.04 15.65 -14.05
CA VAL A 269 15.21 16.93 -13.35
C VAL A 269 16.66 17.14 -12.94
N GLY A 270 17.31 16.13 -12.37
CA GLY A 270 18.71 16.20 -11.92
C GLY A 270 19.72 16.46 -13.04
N LEU A 271 19.42 16.02 -14.26
CA LEU A 271 20.20 16.30 -15.47
C LEU A 271 19.77 17.59 -16.21
N GLY A 272 18.77 18.31 -15.69
CA GLY A 272 18.27 19.56 -16.29
C GLY A 272 17.48 19.36 -17.59
N LEU A 273 16.96 18.16 -17.87
CA LEU A 273 16.09 17.91 -19.01
C LEU A 273 14.71 18.55 -18.84
N TYR A 274 14.28 18.72 -17.59
CA TYR A 274 13.12 19.52 -17.20
C TYR A 274 13.54 20.53 -16.11
N PRO A 275 12.93 21.73 -16.10
CA PRO A 275 13.31 22.78 -15.15
C PRO A 275 12.92 22.47 -13.70
N ASP A 276 11.86 21.69 -13.50
CA ASP A 276 11.31 21.35 -12.19
C ASP A 276 10.50 20.04 -12.23
N TYR A 277 10.17 19.54 -11.04
CA TYR A 277 9.41 18.30 -10.86
C TYR A 277 7.98 18.39 -11.39
N ALA A 278 7.33 19.56 -11.29
CA ALA A 278 5.96 19.74 -11.78
C ALA A 278 5.89 19.56 -13.30
N THR A 279 6.83 20.17 -14.02
CA THR A 279 6.98 20.05 -15.47
C THR A 279 7.34 18.63 -15.87
N ALA A 280 8.26 17.99 -15.16
CA ALA A 280 8.64 16.60 -15.44
C ALA A 280 7.45 15.64 -15.25
N VAL A 281 6.69 15.79 -14.16
CA VAL A 281 5.48 14.99 -13.91
C VAL A 281 4.43 15.22 -14.99
N ASP A 282 4.15 16.47 -15.37
CA ASP A 282 3.22 16.82 -16.46
C ASP A 282 3.61 16.16 -17.79
N LYS A 283 4.90 16.07 -18.09
CA LYS A 283 5.40 15.49 -19.35
C LYS A 283 5.53 13.96 -19.31
N MET A 284 5.81 13.37 -18.16
CA MET A 284 6.17 11.95 -18.04
C MET A 284 5.07 11.07 -17.46
N VAL A 285 4.21 11.61 -16.59
CA VAL A 285 3.08 10.88 -16.01
C VAL A 285 1.88 10.99 -16.93
N ARG A 286 1.27 9.84 -17.25
CA ARG A 286 0.09 9.75 -18.11
C ARG A 286 -1.01 9.01 -17.38
N VAL A 287 -2.15 9.67 -17.20
CA VAL A 287 -3.38 9.02 -16.71
C VAL A 287 -3.94 8.14 -17.81
N LYS A 288 -4.35 6.92 -17.46
CA LYS A 288 -4.98 5.99 -18.40
C LYS A 288 -6.48 5.98 -18.24
N ASP A 289 -6.94 5.65 -17.04
CA ASP A 289 -8.36 5.45 -16.73
C ASP A 289 -8.73 6.15 -15.43
N ILE A 290 -9.96 6.66 -15.37
CA ILE A 290 -10.57 7.28 -14.19
C ILE A 290 -11.90 6.57 -13.91
N PHE A 291 -12.08 6.15 -12.67
CA PHE A 291 -13.23 5.44 -12.15
C PHE A 291 -13.97 6.38 -11.20
N ILE A 292 -15.24 6.64 -11.51
CA ILE A 292 -16.10 7.54 -10.74
C ILE A 292 -16.91 6.69 -9.76
N PRO A 293 -17.03 7.10 -8.48
CA PRO A 293 -17.83 6.37 -7.51
C PRO A 293 -19.28 6.23 -7.97
N ILE A 294 -19.80 5.02 -7.86
CA ILE A 294 -21.22 4.73 -8.04
C ILE A 294 -21.91 5.00 -6.70
N GLU A 295 -22.78 6.02 -6.66
CA GLU A 295 -23.38 6.54 -5.43
C GLU A 295 -24.07 5.44 -4.58
N SER A 296 -24.78 4.51 -5.22
CA SER A 296 -25.44 3.40 -4.52
C SER A 296 -24.45 2.44 -3.86
N ASN A 297 -23.29 2.21 -4.49
CA ASN A 297 -22.25 1.34 -3.96
C ASN A 297 -21.52 2.04 -2.82
N ALA A 298 -21.18 3.32 -2.99
CA ALA A 298 -20.55 4.14 -1.97
C ALA A 298 -21.39 4.20 -0.69
N LYS A 299 -22.71 4.44 -0.80
CA LYS A 299 -23.62 4.39 0.36
C LYS A 299 -23.62 3.03 1.06
N ARG A 300 -23.57 1.94 0.28
CA ARG A 300 -23.55 0.59 0.82
C ARG A 300 -22.24 0.28 1.55
N TYR A 301 -21.10 0.59 0.94
CA TYR A 301 -19.79 0.40 1.57
C TYR A 301 -19.62 1.29 2.80
N ASP A 302 -20.11 2.53 2.77
CA ASP A 302 -20.09 3.40 3.96
C ASP A 302 -20.91 2.80 5.11
N ALA A 303 -22.13 2.33 4.83
CA ALA A 303 -22.97 1.66 5.82
C ALA A 303 -22.37 0.33 6.33
N MET A 304 -21.73 -0.44 5.46
CA MET A 304 -21.03 -1.68 5.80
C MET A 304 -19.75 -1.41 6.61
N ASN A 305 -19.05 -0.31 6.34
CA ASN A 305 -17.82 0.02 7.05
C ASN A 305 -18.13 0.54 8.46
N LYS A 306 -19.09 1.46 8.56
CA LYS A 306 -19.50 2.09 9.82
C LYS A 306 -20.21 1.08 10.73
N GLY A 307 -19.55 0.74 11.84
CA GLY A 307 -20.14 -0.09 12.90
C GLY A 307 -20.16 -1.60 12.62
N ILE A 308 -19.74 -2.05 11.43
CA ILE A 308 -19.62 -3.49 11.12
C ILE A 308 -18.16 -3.82 10.79
N PHE A 309 -17.67 -3.50 9.58
CA PHE A 309 -16.32 -3.91 9.17
C PHE A 309 -15.22 -3.29 10.04
N LYS A 310 -15.32 -1.99 10.36
CA LYS A 310 -14.33 -1.28 11.18
C LYS A 310 -14.20 -1.85 12.59
N ASP A 311 -15.27 -2.40 13.13
CA ASP A 311 -15.34 -2.92 14.50
C ASP A 311 -15.26 -4.46 14.55
N LEU A 312 -15.22 -5.14 13.40
CA LEU A 312 -15.28 -6.59 13.29
C LEU A 312 -14.19 -7.28 14.14
N THR A 313 -12.96 -6.76 14.08
CA THR A 313 -11.83 -7.33 14.84
C THR A 313 -11.99 -7.21 16.34
N LYS A 314 -12.74 -6.21 16.85
CA LYS A 314 -13.04 -6.10 18.29
C LYS A 314 -13.80 -7.33 18.80
N HIS A 315 -14.63 -7.92 17.94
CA HIS A 315 -15.41 -9.10 18.28
C HIS A 315 -14.65 -10.40 18.00
N THR A 316 -13.95 -10.49 16.86
CA THR A 316 -13.24 -11.72 16.50
C THR A 316 -11.96 -11.94 17.31
N ASP A 317 -11.27 -10.87 17.71
CA ASP A 317 -10.00 -10.96 18.43
C ASP A 317 -10.16 -11.58 19.81
N VAL A 318 -11.33 -11.44 20.45
CA VAL A 318 -11.63 -12.11 21.72
C VAL A 318 -11.55 -13.63 21.56
N ILE A 319 -12.11 -14.15 20.47
CA ILE A 319 -12.09 -15.58 20.14
C ILE A 319 -10.66 -16.03 19.81
N LEU A 320 -9.94 -15.22 19.01
CA LEU A 320 -8.58 -15.54 18.61
C LEU A 320 -7.59 -15.53 19.78
N LYS A 321 -7.72 -14.61 20.73
CA LYS A 321 -6.91 -14.57 21.96
C LYS A 321 -7.08 -15.86 22.77
N LYS A 322 -8.33 -16.26 23.04
CA LYS A 322 -8.65 -17.52 23.72
C LYS A 322 -8.10 -18.72 22.97
N SER A 323 -8.31 -18.79 21.65
CA SER A 323 -7.77 -19.87 20.82
C SER A 323 -6.24 -19.93 20.86
N TYR A 324 -5.58 -18.77 20.85
CA TYR A 324 -4.13 -18.68 20.97
C TYR A 324 -3.63 -19.19 22.33
N GLU A 325 -4.27 -18.79 23.43
CA GLU A 325 -3.97 -19.26 24.79
C GLU A 325 -4.13 -20.78 24.93
N VAL A 326 -5.18 -21.37 24.35
CA VAL A 326 -5.34 -22.85 24.34
C VAL A 326 -4.16 -23.55 23.65
N MET A 327 -3.67 -22.98 22.55
CA MET A 327 -2.66 -23.64 21.70
C MET A 327 -1.21 -23.37 22.15
N HIS A 328 -0.96 -22.28 22.87
CA HIS A 328 0.40 -21.81 23.19
C HIS A 328 0.62 -21.48 24.67
N GLY A 329 -0.43 -21.40 25.48
CA GLY A 329 -0.37 -21.11 26.91
C GLY A 329 -0.32 -22.37 27.78
N GLU A 330 -0.24 -22.16 29.09
CA GLU A 330 -0.30 -23.26 30.07
C GLU A 330 -1.75 -23.69 30.31
N LEU A 331 -2.06 -24.95 29.99
CA LEU A 331 -3.40 -25.52 30.16
C LEU A 331 -3.82 -25.74 31.64
N GLY A 332 -3.03 -25.28 32.61
CA GLY A 332 -3.38 -25.38 34.03
C GLY A 332 -4.59 -24.52 34.45
N ASN A 333 -5.05 -23.60 33.59
CA ASN A 333 -6.12 -22.64 33.88
C ASN A 333 -7.27 -22.67 32.85
N VAL A 334 -7.68 -23.87 32.42
CA VAL A 334 -8.71 -24.09 31.38
C VAL A 334 -10.02 -23.34 31.66
N ASP A 335 -10.48 -23.32 32.91
CA ASP A 335 -11.75 -22.69 33.29
C ASP A 335 -11.75 -21.17 33.04
N SER A 336 -10.61 -20.50 33.23
CA SER A 336 -10.46 -19.08 32.92
C SER A 336 -10.47 -18.82 31.40
N ILE A 337 -9.84 -19.71 30.62
CA ILE A 337 -9.76 -19.61 29.16
C ILE A 337 -11.16 -19.82 28.54
N GLN A 338 -11.98 -20.68 29.13
CA GLN A 338 -13.33 -21.00 28.64
C GLN A 338 -14.41 -19.98 29.06
N SER A 339 -14.18 -19.18 30.11
CA SER A 339 -15.19 -18.23 30.58
C SER A 339 -15.42 -17.05 29.63
N TRP A 340 -16.65 -16.85 29.18
CA TRP A 340 -17.08 -15.67 28.42
C TRP A 340 -17.58 -14.52 29.30
N SER A 341 -17.57 -14.69 30.63
CA SER A 341 -18.13 -13.70 31.58
C SER A 341 -17.31 -12.40 31.69
N ASN A 342 -16.14 -12.34 31.03
CA ASN A 342 -15.23 -11.18 31.03
C ASN A 342 -14.96 -10.64 29.61
N ALA A 343 -15.77 -11.03 28.61
CA ALA A 343 -15.60 -10.67 27.20
C ALA A 343 -16.31 -9.36 26.81
#